data_AF-A0AAW1CTS0-F1
#
_entry.id   AF-A0AAW1CTS0-F1
#
_cell.length_a   1.000
_cell.length_b   1.000
_cell.length_c   1.000
_cell.angle_alpha   90.00
_cell.angle_beta   90.00
_cell.angle_gamma   90.00
#
_symmetry.space_group_name_H-M   'P 1'
#
loop_
_entity.id
_entity.type
_entity.pdbx_description
1 polymer ?
#
loop_
_entity_poly.entity_id
_entity_poly.type
_entity_poly.pdbx_seq_one_letter_code
_entity_poly.pdbx_strand_id
1 'polypeptide(L)'
;MAERDPYSFLKDFLAGGISAAIAKTAVAPIERVKLLLQVQQVSTQISKDKQYKGILDAFVRIPKEQGVLSLWRGNLANVIRYFPTQALNFAFKDIYKEMFLKGVDKNTQFWRYFMGNLASGGAAGATSLLFVYPLDFARTRLAVDVGKGLAERQYKGIFDCVLKTLKSDGIMGLYRGFIVSVEGIIIYRATYFGCFDTIKGMLPDPKNTPFIVSFLIAEAVTTFAGITSYPFDTVRRRMMMQSGLPPEKRQYTSTPHCWAKILKDEGPRAFFKGAFSNILRGTGGALVLVLYDELKALMG
;
A
#
# COMPACT_ATOMS: atom_id res chain seq x y z
N MET A 1 40.77 -7.61 -7.13
CA MET A 1 39.39 -7.16 -7.41
C MET A 1 38.54 -8.41 -7.49
N ALA A 2 37.67 -8.68 -6.51
CA ALA A 2 36.76 -9.82 -6.60
C ALA A 2 35.84 -9.60 -7.81
N GLU A 3 35.82 -10.55 -8.75
CA GLU A 3 34.85 -10.57 -9.84
C GLU A 3 33.44 -10.48 -9.23
N ARG A 4 32.71 -9.40 -9.53
CA ARG A 4 31.28 -9.35 -9.21
C ARG A 4 30.61 -10.45 -10.02
N ASP A 5 30.12 -11.48 -9.33
CA ASP A 5 29.27 -12.53 -9.92
C ASP A 5 28.23 -11.86 -10.85
N PRO A 6 28.25 -12.13 -12.17
CA PRO A 6 27.34 -11.48 -13.11
C PRO A 6 25.87 -11.78 -12.82
N TYR A 7 25.58 -12.78 -11.98
CA TYR A 7 24.25 -13.13 -11.51
C TYR A 7 23.92 -12.58 -10.12
N SER A 8 24.82 -11.86 -9.44
CA SER A 8 24.58 -11.36 -8.08
C SER A 8 23.33 -10.50 -8.01
N PHE A 9 23.14 -9.61 -8.99
CA PHE A 9 21.95 -8.78 -9.10
C PHE A 9 20.67 -9.61 -9.24
N LEU A 10 20.69 -10.62 -10.12
CA LEU A 10 19.52 -11.47 -10.35
C LEU A 10 19.19 -12.30 -9.10
N LYS A 11 20.20 -12.82 -8.41
CA LYS A 11 20.05 -13.56 -7.15
C LYS A 11 19.42 -12.67 -6.07
N ASP A 12 19.92 -11.45 -5.89
CA ASP A 12 19.39 -10.50 -4.90
C ASP A 12 17.96 -10.06 -5.25
N PHE A 13 17.69 -9.81 -6.54
CA PHE A 13 16.37 -9.44 -7.02
C PHE A 13 15.33 -10.54 -6.79
N LEU A 14 15.68 -11.80 -7.11
CA LEU A 14 14.82 -12.96 -6.90
C LEU A 14 14.65 -13.27 -5.41
N ALA A 15 15.72 -13.23 -4.62
CA ALA A 15 15.66 -13.46 -3.18
C ALA A 15 14.77 -12.43 -2.48
N GLY A 16 14.92 -11.15 -2.82
CA GLY A 16 14.03 -10.09 -2.34
C GLY A 16 12.59 -10.31 -2.79
N GLY A 17 12.36 -10.79 -4.02
CA GLY A 17 11.04 -11.12 -4.55
C GLY A 17 10.34 -12.26 -3.79
N ILE A 18 11.08 -13.34 -3.50
CA ILE A 18 10.57 -14.49 -2.74
C ILE A 18 10.25 -14.08 -1.30
N SER A 19 11.18 -13.38 -0.63
CA SER A 19 10.98 -12.88 0.73
C SER A 19 9.75 -11.97 0.81
N ALA A 20 9.62 -11.03 -0.14
CA ALA A 20 8.45 -10.17 -0.23
C ALA A 20 7.16 -10.95 -0.52
N ALA A 21 7.20 -12.00 -1.34
CA ALA A 21 6.05 -12.84 -1.63
C ALA A 21 5.56 -13.60 -0.39
N ILE A 22 6.49 -14.15 0.40
CA ILE A 22 6.21 -14.85 1.66
C ILE A 22 5.57 -13.87 2.66
N ALA A 23 6.24 -12.73 2.93
CA ALA A 23 5.75 -11.74 3.87
C ALA A 23 4.35 -11.22 3.49
N LYS A 24 4.13 -10.90 2.21
CA LYS A 24 2.84 -10.44 1.69
C LYS A 24 1.75 -11.50 1.80
N THR A 25 2.09 -12.76 1.57
CA THR A 25 1.13 -13.87 1.65
C THR A 25 0.76 -14.17 3.10
N ALA A 26 1.71 -14.07 4.03
CA ALA A 26 1.45 -14.22 5.46
C ALA A 26 0.46 -13.16 5.98
N VAL A 27 0.62 -11.90 5.56
CA VAL A 27 -0.28 -10.80 5.99
C VAL A 27 -1.49 -10.57 5.09
N ALA A 28 -1.66 -11.34 4.01
CA ALA A 28 -2.78 -11.16 3.09
C ALA A 28 -4.17 -11.24 3.75
N PRO A 29 -4.42 -12.15 4.73
CA PRO A 29 -5.71 -12.21 5.41
C PRO A 29 -6.09 -10.91 6.14
N ILE A 30 -5.18 -10.35 6.95
CA ILE A 30 -5.42 -9.08 7.66
C ILE A 30 -5.50 -7.90 6.69
N GLU A 31 -4.73 -7.93 5.60
CA GLU A 31 -4.80 -6.92 4.55
C GLU A 31 -6.14 -6.95 3.81
N ARG A 32 -6.73 -8.13 3.59
CA ARG A 32 -8.08 -8.24 3.03
C ARG A 32 -9.13 -7.69 3.98
N VAL A 33 -9.05 -8.02 5.27
CA VAL A 33 -9.95 -7.48 6.30
C VAL A 33 -9.86 -5.94 6.35
N LYS A 34 -8.64 -5.39 6.31
CA LYS A 34 -8.41 -3.94 6.21
C LYS A 34 -9.19 -3.35 5.03
N LEU A 35 -8.99 -3.88 3.82
CA LEU A 35 -9.60 -3.35 2.60
C LEU A 35 -11.13 -3.42 2.65
N LEU A 36 -11.70 -4.53 3.14
CA LEU A 36 -13.15 -4.68 3.31
C LEU A 36 -13.70 -3.62 4.28
N LEU A 37 -13.10 -3.46 5.47
CA LEU A 37 -13.55 -2.47 6.44
C LEU A 37 -13.46 -1.03 5.90
N GLN A 38 -12.45 -0.75 5.07
CA GLN A 38 -12.17 0.57 4.51
C GLN A 38 -13.15 0.99 3.39
N VAL A 39 -13.66 0.04 2.58
CA VAL A 39 -14.49 0.35 1.41
C VAL A 39 -15.89 -0.24 1.42
N GLN A 40 -16.27 -1.05 2.40
CA GLN A 40 -17.59 -1.72 2.42
C GLN A 40 -18.78 -0.76 2.32
N GLN A 41 -18.66 0.50 2.74
CA GLN A 41 -19.74 1.49 2.61
C GLN A 41 -20.08 1.83 1.15
N VAL A 42 -19.13 1.63 0.24
CA VAL A 42 -19.26 1.95 -1.18
C VAL A 42 -19.34 0.69 -2.04
N SER A 43 -19.44 -0.48 -1.40
CA SER A 43 -19.61 -1.76 -2.09
C SER A 43 -21.02 -1.89 -2.65
N THR A 44 -21.13 -2.43 -3.86
CA THR A 44 -22.42 -2.78 -4.48
C THR A 44 -22.92 -4.16 -4.07
N GLN A 45 -22.07 -4.99 -3.46
CA GLN A 45 -22.42 -6.37 -3.04
C GLN A 45 -22.75 -6.47 -1.54
N ILE A 46 -22.34 -5.49 -0.73
CA ILE A 46 -22.56 -5.49 0.73
C ILE A 46 -23.67 -4.49 1.05
N SER A 47 -24.83 -5.01 1.45
CA SER A 47 -25.92 -4.17 1.97
C SER A 47 -25.55 -3.57 3.34
N LYS A 48 -26.19 -2.46 3.72
CA LYS A 48 -25.87 -1.74 4.97
C LYS A 48 -25.96 -2.62 6.22
N ASP A 49 -26.94 -3.52 6.26
CA ASP A 49 -27.19 -4.50 7.33
C ASP A 49 -26.14 -5.63 7.39
N LYS A 50 -25.42 -5.88 6.29
CA LYS A 50 -24.41 -6.95 6.19
C LYS A 50 -22.97 -6.45 6.32
N GLN A 51 -22.77 -5.15 6.59
CA GLN A 51 -21.44 -4.60 6.81
C GLN A 51 -20.74 -5.31 7.98
N TYR A 52 -19.44 -5.54 7.83
CA TYR A 52 -18.59 -6.12 8.86
C TYR A 52 -18.43 -5.13 10.01
N LYS A 53 -18.70 -5.60 11.23
CA LYS A 53 -18.68 -4.78 12.46
C LYS A 53 -17.26 -4.47 12.92
N GLY A 54 -16.28 -5.25 12.49
CA GLY A 54 -14.88 -5.08 12.85
C GLY A 54 -14.02 -6.25 12.37
N ILE A 55 -12.79 -6.31 12.88
CA ILE A 55 -11.77 -7.27 12.45
C ILE A 55 -12.19 -8.71 12.78
N LEU A 56 -12.62 -8.96 14.02
CA LEU A 56 -13.04 -10.30 14.46
C LEU A 56 -14.26 -10.80 13.70
N ASP A 57 -15.27 -9.93 13.54
CA ASP A 57 -16.47 -10.22 12.75
C ASP A 57 -16.11 -10.60 11.30
N ALA A 58 -15.22 -9.83 10.67
CA ALA A 58 -14.74 -10.14 9.32
C ALA A 58 -14.00 -11.48 9.24
N PHE A 59 -13.07 -11.77 10.18
CA PHE A 59 -12.34 -13.04 10.19
C PHE A 59 -13.23 -14.26 10.43
N VAL A 60 -14.31 -14.12 11.21
CA VAL A 60 -15.26 -15.22 11.45
C VAL A 60 -16.19 -15.41 10.26
N ARG A 61 -16.67 -14.32 9.66
CA ARG A 61 -17.69 -14.37 8.60
C ARG A 61 -17.12 -14.70 7.24
N ILE A 62 -15.97 -14.15 6.86
CA ILE A 62 -15.38 -14.35 5.53
C ILE A 62 -15.21 -15.84 5.18
N PRO A 63 -14.60 -16.69 6.03
CA PRO A 63 -14.46 -18.11 5.73
C PRO A 63 -15.80 -18.84 5.62
N LYS A 64 -16.79 -18.46 6.45
CA LYS A 64 -18.15 -19.04 6.42
C LYS A 64 -18.92 -18.62 5.18
N GLU A 65 -18.74 -17.38 4.73
CA GLU A 65 -19.48 -16.81 3.60
C GLU A 65 -18.88 -17.22 2.25
N GLN A 66 -17.54 -17.34 2.15
CA GLN A 66 -16.84 -17.43 0.86
C GLN A 66 -15.75 -18.53 0.81
N GLY A 67 -15.56 -19.28 1.90
CA GLY A 67 -14.49 -20.26 2.06
C GLY A 67 -13.18 -19.67 2.59
N VAL A 68 -12.38 -20.50 3.26
CA VAL A 68 -11.13 -20.10 3.95
C VAL A 68 -10.12 -19.45 2.99
N LEU A 69 -9.94 -20.04 1.80
CA LEU A 69 -9.00 -19.54 0.79
C LEU A 69 -9.34 -18.13 0.29
N SER A 70 -10.57 -17.67 0.49
CA SER A 70 -10.97 -16.32 0.12
C SER A 70 -10.18 -15.25 0.87
N LEU A 71 -9.63 -15.53 2.06
CA LEU A 71 -8.77 -14.59 2.80
C LEU A 71 -7.57 -14.09 1.98
N TRP A 72 -7.09 -14.87 1.00
CA TRP A 72 -6.01 -14.50 0.08
C TRP A 72 -6.48 -13.94 -1.26
N ARG A 73 -7.78 -13.62 -1.41
CA ARG A 73 -8.30 -13.08 -2.66
C ARG A 73 -7.62 -11.75 -3.01
N GLY A 74 -7.05 -11.68 -4.22
CA GLY A 74 -6.26 -10.54 -4.68
C GLY A 74 -4.77 -10.59 -4.30
N ASN A 75 -4.31 -11.58 -3.52
CA ASN A 75 -2.90 -11.66 -3.10
C ASN A 75 -1.92 -11.85 -4.26
N LEU A 76 -2.33 -12.56 -5.33
CA LEU A 76 -1.49 -12.73 -6.52
C LEU A 76 -1.01 -11.39 -7.09
N ALA A 77 -1.88 -10.38 -7.13
CA ALA A 77 -1.50 -9.04 -7.59
C ALA A 77 -0.51 -8.37 -6.63
N ASN A 78 -0.62 -8.63 -5.32
CA ASN A 78 0.32 -8.12 -4.33
C ASN A 78 1.74 -8.70 -4.52
N VAL A 79 1.82 -9.99 -4.82
CA VAL A 79 3.09 -10.70 -5.10
C VAL A 79 3.70 -10.20 -6.42
N ILE A 80 2.93 -10.25 -7.51
CA ILE A 80 3.41 -9.83 -8.84
C ILE A 80 3.90 -8.38 -8.82
N ARG A 81 3.20 -7.49 -8.12
CA ARG A 81 3.54 -6.05 -8.06
C ARG A 81 4.95 -5.78 -7.54
N TYR A 82 5.54 -6.65 -6.73
CA TYR A 82 6.88 -6.45 -6.20
C TYR A 82 7.91 -6.27 -7.33
N PHE A 83 7.95 -7.19 -8.29
CA PHE A 83 8.95 -7.23 -9.35
C PHE A 83 9.00 -5.96 -10.22
N PRO A 84 7.89 -5.49 -10.84
CA PRO A 84 7.92 -4.28 -11.63
C PRO A 84 8.17 -3.04 -10.77
N THR A 85 7.68 -3.01 -9.51
CA THR A 85 7.98 -1.89 -8.60
C THR A 85 9.48 -1.80 -8.32
N GLN A 86 10.14 -2.94 -8.07
CA GLN A 86 11.57 -2.93 -7.82
C GLN A 86 12.38 -2.60 -9.07
N ALA A 87 12.02 -3.16 -10.23
CA ALA A 87 12.66 -2.80 -11.49
C ALA A 87 12.60 -1.27 -11.75
N LEU A 88 11.45 -0.65 -11.51
CA LEU A 88 11.28 0.81 -11.64
C LEU A 88 12.06 1.58 -10.57
N ASN A 89 12.10 1.10 -9.32
CA ASN A 89 12.93 1.69 -8.29
C ASN A 89 14.41 1.66 -8.68
N PHE A 90 14.91 0.53 -9.17
CA PHE A 90 16.30 0.42 -9.65
C PHE A 90 16.58 1.37 -10.81
N ALA A 91 15.64 1.52 -11.75
CA ALA A 91 15.81 2.40 -12.89
C ALA A 91 15.77 3.90 -12.55
N PHE A 92 14.86 4.33 -11.67
CA PHE A 92 14.52 5.75 -11.52
C PHE A 92 14.90 6.39 -10.18
N LYS A 93 15.14 5.60 -9.12
CA LYS A 93 15.36 6.16 -7.77
C LYS A 93 16.60 7.04 -7.73
N ASP A 94 17.69 6.62 -8.35
CA ASP A 94 18.95 7.38 -8.32
C ASP A 94 18.89 8.59 -9.26
N ILE A 95 18.20 8.48 -10.40
CA ILE A 95 17.92 9.62 -11.30
C ILE A 95 17.20 10.74 -10.55
N TYR A 96 16.13 10.42 -9.82
CA TYR A 96 15.39 11.43 -9.06
C TYR A 96 16.17 11.95 -7.86
N LYS A 97 16.93 11.10 -7.16
CA LYS A 97 17.81 11.59 -6.09
C LYS A 97 18.85 12.55 -6.64
N GLU A 98 19.51 12.23 -7.75
CA GLU A 98 20.46 13.12 -8.38
C GLU A 98 19.79 14.43 -8.81
N MET A 99 18.65 14.36 -9.49
CA MET A 99 17.92 15.53 -9.97
C MET A 99 17.52 16.50 -8.84
N PHE A 100 17.09 15.99 -7.68
CA PHE A 100 16.54 16.83 -6.60
C PHE A 100 17.48 17.08 -5.42
N LEU A 101 18.55 16.28 -5.26
CA LEU A 101 19.44 16.35 -4.09
C LEU A 101 20.93 16.55 -4.45
N LYS A 102 21.32 16.52 -5.73
CA LYS A 102 22.71 16.80 -6.12
C LYS A 102 23.12 18.20 -5.67
N GLY A 103 24.21 18.27 -4.92
CA GLY A 103 24.74 19.52 -4.37
C GLY A 103 24.00 20.06 -3.14
N VAL A 104 23.06 19.31 -2.56
CA VAL A 104 22.36 19.71 -1.33
C VAL A 104 23.01 19.06 -0.11
N ASP A 105 23.54 19.87 0.79
CA ASP A 105 24.12 19.38 2.05
C ASP A 105 23.04 19.27 3.14
N LYS A 106 22.85 18.04 3.65
CA LYS A 106 21.87 17.73 4.69
C LYS A 106 22.15 18.44 6.03
N ASN A 107 23.41 18.78 6.32
CA ASN A 107 23.80 19.34 7.62
C ASN A 107 23.62 20.86 7.68
N THR A 108 23.75 21.54 6.54
CA THR A 108 23.67 23.01 6.44
C THR A 108 22.36 23.48 5.83
N GLN A 109 21.69 22.65 5.02
CA GLN A 109 20.50 23.04 4.24
C GLN A 109 19.30 22.13 4.50
N PHE A 110 18.90 21.97 5.77
CA PHE A 110 17.82 21.06 6.19
C PHE A 110 16.56 21.16 5.32
N TRP A 111 15.96 22.35 5.17
CA TRP A 111 14.71 22.50 4.41
C TRP A 111 14.87 22.18 2.92
N ARG A 112 16.02 22.51 2.32
CA ARG A 112 16.30 22.17 0.91
C ARG A 112 16.44 20.66 0.74
N TYR A 113 17.13 20.00 1.67
CA TYR A 113 17.29 18.55 1.69
C TYR A 113 15.96 17.84 1.92
N PHE A 114 15.15 18.33 2.86
CA PHE A 114 13.82 17.80 3.16
C PHE A 114 12.91 17.89 1.93
N MET A 115 12.76 19.08 1.35
CA MET A 115 11.95 19.28 0.14
C MET A 115 12.46 18.47 -1.06
N GLY A 116 13.78 18.36 -1.22
CA GLY A 116 14.39 17.53 -2.27
C GLY A 116 14.07 16.04 -2.09
N ASN A 117 14.07 15.52 -0.86
CA ASN A 117 13.66 14.14 -0.58
C ASN A 117 12.18 13.91 -0.83
N LEU A 118 11.31 14.89 -0.53
CA LEU A 118 9.88 14.82 -0.84
C LEU A 118 9.64 14.82 -2.35
N ALA A 119 10.29 15.71 -3.09
CA ALA A 119 10.19 15.78 -4.54
C ALA A 119 10.72 14.50 -5.21
N SER A 120 11.92 14.05 -4.81
CA SER A 120 12.51 12.78 -5.27
C SER A 120 11.61 11.60 -4.98
N GLY A 121 11.05 11.55 -3.78
CA GLY A 121 10.18 10.47 -3.36
C GLY A 121 8.80 10.46 -3.99
N GLY A 122 8.20 11.62 -4.14
CA GLY A 122 6.93 11.82 -4.84
C GLY A 122 7.07 11.47 -6.32
N ALA A 123 8.13 11.95 -6.99
CA ALA A 123 8.39 11.65 -8.39
C ALA A 123 8.66 10.15 -8.62
N ALA A 124 9.55 9.53 -7.84
CA ALA A 124 9.81 8.09 -7.94
C ALA A 124 8.55 7.26 -7.66
N GLY A 125 7.74 7.67 -6.68
CA GLY A 125 6.47 7.05 -6.36
C GLY A 125 5.43 7.18 -7.48
N ALA A 126 5.28 8.38 -8.05
CA ALA A 126 4.36 8.65 -9.15
C ALA A 126 4.74 7.88 -10.41
N THR A 127 6.03 7.85 -10.77
CA THR A 127 6.54 7.07 -11.91
C THR A 127 6.33 5.59 -11.70
N SER A 128 6.61 5.07 -10.50
CA SER A 128 6.33 3.66 -10.18
C SER A 128 4.84 3.35 -10.33
N LEU A 129 3.98 4.18 -9.74
CA LEU A 129 2.53 4.05 -9.85
C LEU A 129 2.07 4.14 -11.31
N LEU A 130 2.67 4.97 -12.15
CA LEU A 130 2.26 5.09 -13.56
C LEU A 130 2.23 3.73 -14.26
N PHE A 131 3.12 2.80 -13.90
CA PHE A 131 3.13 1.45 -14.46
C PHE A 131 2.39 0.41 -13.60
N VAL A 132 2.51 0.49 -12.27
CA VAL A 132 2.00 -0.58 -11.38
C VAL A 132 0.60 -0.30 -10.81
N TYR A 133 0.03 0.89 -11.04
CA TYR A 133 -1.29 1.25 -10.52
C TYR A 133 -2.42 0.31 -10.98
N PRO A 134 -2.47 -0.20 -12.23
CA PRO A 134 -3.46 -1.20 -12.63
C PRO A 134 -3.42 -2.48 -11.77
N LEU A 135 -2.23 -2.90 -11.31
CA LEU A 135 -2.11 -4.04 -10.40
C LEU A 135 -2.65 -3.71 -9.01
N ASP A 136 -2.36 -2.51 -8.49
CA ASP A 136 -2.94 -2.03 -7.22
C ASP A 136 -4.47 -1.91 -7.28
N PHE A 137 -4.99 -1.45 -8.42
CA PHE A 137 -6.42 -1.39 -8.70
C PHE A 137 -7.04 -2.78 -8.68
N ALA A 138 -6.52 -3.71 -9.51
CA ALA A 138 -7.04 -5.07 -9.60
C ALA A 138 -6.97 -5.80 -8.26
N ARG A 139 -5.87 -5.64 -7.53
CA ARG A 139 -5.69 -6.15 -6.18
C ARG A 139 -6.82 -5.68 -5.25
N THR A 140 -7.10 -4.38 -5.25
CA THR A 140 -8.14 -3.78 -4.40
C THR A 140 -9.51 -4.34 -4.75
N ARG A 141 -9.87 -4.33 -6.04
CA ARG A 141 -11.17 -4.79 -6.53
C ARG A 141 -11.41 -6.27 -6.27
N LEU A 142 -10.38 -7.11 -6.42
CA LEU A 142 -10.47 -8.52 -6.10
C LEU A 142 -10.62 -8.77 -4.59
N ALA A 143 -9.87 -8.06 -3.75
CA ALA A 143 -9.89 -8.26 -2.31
C ALA A 143 -11.26 -7.96 -1.69
N VAL A 144 -11.95 -6.95 -2.22
CA VAL A 144 -13.23 -6.45 -1.70
C VAL A 144 -14.46 -7.08 -2.39
N ASP A 145 -14.23 -7.93 -3.40
CA ASP A 145 -15.27 -8.75 -4.01
C ASP A 145 -15.73 -9.82 -3.01
N VAL A 146 -16.98 -9.71 -2.57
CA VAL A 146 -17.59 -10.59 -1.56
C VAL A 146 -18.46 -11.70 -2.16
N GLY A 147 -18.48 -11.88 -3.49
CA GLY A 147 -19.27 -12.96 -4.12
C GLY A 147 -18.88 -14.35 -3.59
N LYS A 148 -19.83 -15.28 -3.50
CA LYS A 148 -19.60 -16.60 -2.89
C LYS A 148 -19.16 -17.67 -3.89
N GLY A 149 -19.62 -17.57 -5.15
CA GLY A 149 -19.26 -18.47 -6.25
C GLY A 149 -18.86 -17.72 -7.52
N LEU A 150 -18.42 -18.44 -8.56
CA LEU A 150 -17.96 -17.85 -9.84
C LEU A 150 -19.01 -16.94 -10.50
N ALA A 151 -20.30 -17.25 -10.33
CA ALA A 151 -21.40 -16.45 -10.88
C ALA A 151 -21.64 -15.14 -10.09
N GLU A 152 -21.36 -15.13 -8.79
CA GLU A 152 -21.54 -13.95 -7.92
C GLU A 152 -20.29 -13.06 -7.85
N ARG A 153 -19.12 -13.57 -8.27
CA ARG A 153 -17.88 -12.80 -8.33
C ARG A 153 -17.99 -11.71 -9.41
N GLN A 154 -17.55 -10.50 -9.07
CA GLN A 154 -17.40 -9.43 -10.06
C GLN A 154 -16.30 -9.78 -11.07
N TYR A 155 -15.23 -10.41 -10.59
CA TYR A 155 -14.03 -10.69 -11.36
C TYR A 155 -13.52 -12.12 -11.15
N LYS A 156 -13.11 -12.76 -12.24
CA LYS A 156 -12.49 -14.10 -12.22
C LYS A 156 -11.03 -14.05 -11.77
N GLY A 157 -10.35 -12.92 -12.00
CA GLY A 157 -8.94 -12.74 -11.65
C GLY A 157 -8.42 -11.35 -12.04
N ILE A 158 -7.10 -11.17 -12.02
CA ILE A 158 -6.44 -9.89 -12.29
C ILE A 158 -6.73 -9.43 -13.72
N PHE A 159 -6.50 -10.31 -14.70
CA PHE A 159 -6.68 -9.98 -16.11
C PHE A 159 -8.14 -9.65 -16.46
N ASP A 160 -9.09 -10.45 -15.96
CA ASP A 160 -10.53 -10.19 -16.10
C ASP A 160 -10.93 -8.84 -15.46
N CYS A 161 -10.36 -8.51 -14.29
CA CYS A 161 -10.58 -7.21 -13.64
C CYS A 161 -10.08 -6.04 -14.50
N VAL A 162 -8.88 -6.15 -15.04
CA VAL A 162 -8.28 -5.11 -15.88
C VAL A 162 -9.06 -4.94 -17.18
N LEU A 163 -9.32 -6.04 -17.90
CA LEU A 163 -10.03 -6.01 -19.18
C LEU A 163 -11.47 -5.49 -19.06
N LYS A 164 -12.24 -5.97 -18.08
CA LYS A 164 -13.61 -5.48 -17.86
C LYS A 164 -13.63 -3.99 -17.57
N THR A 165 -12.68 -3.51 -16.77
CA THR A 165 -12.59 -2.08 -16.42
C THR A 165 -12.15 -1.24 -17.61
N LEU A 166 -11.19 -1.72 -18.41
CA LEU A 166 -10.80 -1.05 -19.66
C LEU A 166 -11.98 -0.96 -20.64
N LYS A 167 -12.76 -2.03 -20.78
CA LYS A 167 -13.93 -2.04 -21.65
C LYS A 167 -15.03 -1.07 -21.20
N SER A 168 -15.22 -0.90 -19.88
CA SER A 168 -16.29 -0.04 -19.35
C SER A 168 -15.89 1.44 -19.23
N ASP A 169 -14.68 1.71 -18.75
CA ASP A 169 -14.26 3.05 -18.30
C ASP A 169 -12.96 3.52 -18.97
N GLY A 170 -12.37 2.71 -19.86
CA GLY A 170 -11.08 2.97 -20.48
C GLY A 170 -9.93 3.01 -19.47
N ILE A 171 -8.81 3.62 -19.90
CA ILE A 171 -7.62 3.76 -19.06
C ILE A 171 -7.90 4.55 -17.78
N MET A 172 -8.77 5.56 -17.86
CA MET A 172 -9.14 6.39 -16.71
C MET A 172 -9.79 5.58 -15.59
N GLY A 173 -10.53 4.50 -15.93
CA GLY A 173 -11.07 3.56 -14.96
C GLY A 173 -10.01 2.88 -14.10
N LEU A 174 -8.88 2.46 -14.71
CA LEU A 174 -7.80 1.80 -13.99
C LEU A 174 -7.04 2.76 -13.07
N TYR A 175 -6.97 4.05 -13.41
CA TYR A 175 -6.19 5.07 -12.70
C TYR A 175 -7.02 5.97 -11.78
N ARG A 176 -8.30 5.64 -11.52
CA ARG A 176 -9.11 6.39 -10.54
C ARG A 176 -8.45 6.37 -9.16
N GLY A 177 -8.24 7.56 -8.61
CA GLY A 177 -7.54 7.77 -7.33
C GLY A 177 -6.02 7.95 -7.45
N PHE A 178 -5.46 8.02 -8.66
CA PHE A 178 -4.01 8.18 -8.85
C PHE A 178 -3.45 9.42 -8.15
N ILE A 179 -4.08 10.59 -8.36
CA ILE A 179 -3.59 11.87 -7.79
C ILE A 179 -3.52 11.82 -6.26
N VAL A 180 -4.62 11.42 -5.60
CA VAL A 180 -4.65 11.30 -4.13
C VAL A 180 -3.68 10.23 -3.60
N SER A 181 -3.32 9.26 -4.44
CA SER A 181 -2.28 8.28 -4.09
C SER A 181 -0.89 8.91 -4.06
N VAL A 182 -0.58 9.79 -5.03
CA VAL A 182 0.70 10.52 -5.07
C VAL A 182 0.79 11.50 -3.91
N GLU A 183 -0.29 12.24 -3.63
CA GLU A 183 -0.39 13.10 -2.44
C GLU A 183 -0.14 12.30 -1.16
N GLY A 184 -0.79 11.14 -1.01
CA GLY A 184 -0.61 10.25 0.13
C GLY A 184 0.84 9.77 0.29
N ILE A 185 1.57 9.50 -0.80
CA ILE A 185 3.00 9.15 -0.77
C ILE A 185 3.84 10.30 -0.24
N ILE A 186 3.56 11.53 -0.68
CA ILE A 186 4.29 12.73 -0.23
C ILE A 186 4.05 12.95 1.27
N ILE A 187 2.80 12.89 1.73
CA ILE A 187 2.45 13.05 3.16
C ILE A 187 3.09 11.94 4.01
N TYR A 188 3.03 10.70 3.55
CA TYR A 188 3.68 9.57 4.23
C TYR A 188 5.18 9.82 4.38
N ARG A 189 5.88 10.21 3.30
CA ARG A 189 7.32 10.47 3.35
C ARG A 189 7.68 11.68 4.20
N ALA A 190 6.91 12.76 4.12
CA ALA A 190 7.12 13.95 4.95
C ALA A 190 7.02 13.62 6.44
N THR A 191 5.97 12.88 6.81
CA THR A 191 5.80 12.44 8.19
C THR A 191 6.91 11.47 8.61
N TYR A 192 7.23 10.50 7.76
CA TYR A 192 8.27 9.51 8.05
C TYR A 192 9.64 10.17 8.29
N PHE A 193 10.14 10.95 7.34
CA PHE A 193 11.46 11.58 7.47
C PHE A 193 11.48 12.63 8.58
N GLY A 194 10.44 13.47 8.68
CA GLY A 194 10.35 14.48 9.72
C GLY A 194 10.39 13.87 11.13
N CYS A 195 9.61 12.82 11.37
CA CYS A 195 9.61 12.14 12.66
C CYS A 195 10.88 11.31 12.91
N PHE A 196 11.37 10.58 11.90
CA PHE A 196 12.57 9.75 12.05
C PHE A 196 13.79 10.58 12.39
N ASP A 197 14.02 11.69 11.66
CA ASP A 197 15.18 12.56 11.87
C ASP A 197 15.10 13.28 13.21
N THR A 198 13.90 13.73 13.61
CA THR A 198 13.67 14.37 14.92
C THR A 198 13.97 13.39 16.06
N ILE A 199 13.39 12.18 16.02
CA ILE A 199 13.55 11.19 17.08
C ILE A 199 15.01 10.71 17.15
N LYS A 200 15.66 10.46 16.01
CA LYS A 200 17.09 10.12 15.95
C LYS A 200 17.96 11.23 16.52
N GLY A 201 17.66 12.49 16.22
CA GLY A 201 18.40 13.65 16.73
C GLY A 201 18.27 13.87 18.23
N MET A 202 17.20 13.35 18.85
CA MET A 202 16.99 13.40 20.31
C MET A 202 17.69 12.27 21.08
N LEU A 203 18.26 11.28 20.38
CA LEU A 203 18.97 10.19 21.04
C LEU A 203 20.31 10.68 21.60
N PRO A 204 20.76 10.14 22.75
CA PRO A 204 22.07 10.49 23.33
C PRO A 204 23.25 10.15 22.42
N ASP A 205 23.16 9.03 21.69
CA ASP A 205 24.10 8.65 20.62
C ASP A 205 23.32 8.22 19.35
N PRO A 206 23.07 9.18 18.44
CA PRO A 206 22.37 8.90 17.18
C PRO A 206 23.16 7.99 16.23
N LYS A 207 24.50 7.93 16.38
CA LYS A 207 25.39 7.17 15.49
C LYS A 207 25.52 5.71 15.92
N ASN A 208 25.53 5.43 17.22
CA ASN A 208 25.65 4.07 17.77
C ASN A 208 24.36 3.57 18.46
N THR A 209 23.20 3.89 17.89
CA THR A 209 21.92 3.40 18.42
C THR A 209 21.81 1.88 18.24
N PRO A 210 21.51 1.09 19.29
CA PRO A 210 21.31 -0.35 19.17
C PRO A 210 20.26 -0.71 18.12
N PHE A 211 20.44 -1.84 17.45
CA PHE A 211 19.54 -2.29 16.37
C PHE A 211 18.07 -2.32 16.81
N ILE A 212 17.78 -2.92 17.96
CA ILE A 212 16.42 -3.04 18.51
C ILE A 212 15.78 -1.66 18.71
N VAL A 213 16.54 -0.68 19.22
CA VAL A 213 16.05 0.68 19.43
C VAL A 213 15.78 1.37 18.09
N SER A 214 16.68 1.25 17.12
CA SER A 214 16.47 1.79 15.77
C SER A 214 15.26 1.15 15.07
N PHE A 215 15.06 -0.16 15.26
CA PHE A 215 13.91 -0.90 14.73
C PHE A 215 12.59 -0.42 15.36
N LEU A 216 12.53 -0.30 16.69
CA LEU A 216 11.34 0.20 17.39
C LEU A 216 10.99 1.63 16.99
N ILE A 217 11.99 2.50 16.82
CA ILE A 217 11.79 3.86 16.29
C ILE A 217 11.24 3.79 14.86
N ALA A 218 11.81 2.96 14.00
CA ALA A 218 11.35 2.81 12.63
C ALA A 218 9.89 2.31 12.57
N GLU A 219 9.50 1.35 13.40
CA GLU A 219 8.12 0.85 13.49
C GLU A 219 7.15 1.92 14.04
N ALA A 220 7.55 2.66 15.07
CA ALA A 220 6.74 3.75 15.63
C ALA A 220 6.51 4.86 14.59
N VAL A 221 7.57 5.27 13.90
CA VAL A 221 7.51 6.29 12.85
C VAL A 221 6.71 5.80 11.64
N THR A 222 6.90 4.54 11.22
CA THR A 222 6.13 3.92 10.13
C THR A 222 4.64 3.87 10.47
N THR A 223 4.31 3.52 11.72
CA THR A 223 2.94 3.50 12.21
C THR A 223 2.33 4.90 12.18
N PHE A 224 3.03 5.89 12.72
CA PHE A 224 2.56 7.27 12.75
C PHE A 224 2.39 7.87 11.34
N ALA A 225 3.39 7.72 10.47
CA ALA A 225 3.30 8.14 9.06
C ALA A 225 2.17 7.41 8.31
N GLY A 226 1.96 6.14 8.62
CA GLY A 226 0.86 5.33 8.12
C GLY A 226 -0.50 5.88 8.52
N ILE A 227 -0.68 6.29 9.78
CA ILE A 227 -1.92 6.90 10.30
C ILE A 227 -2.14 8.28 9.66
N THR A 228 -1.13 9.14 9.61
CA THR A 228 -1.24 10.50 9.06
C THR A 228 -1.61 10.49 7.58
N SER A 229 -1.05 9.54 6.81
CA SER A 229 -1.35 9.38 5.39
C SER A 229 -2.62 8.55 5.12
N TYR A 230 -3.20 7.90 6.13
CA TYR A 230 -4.30 6.96 5.97
C TYR A 230 -5.57 7.54 5.33
N PRO A 231 -6.00 8.79 5.63
CA PRO A 231 -7.13 9.41 4.94
C PRO A 231 -7.00 9.43 3.41
N PHE A 232 -5.78 9.64 2.89
CA PHE A 232 -5.49 9.60 1.45
C PHE A 232 -5.64 8.19 0.87
N ASP A 233 -5.20 7.15 1.59
CA ASP A 233 -5.43 5.75 1.18
C ASP A 233 -6.93 5.43 1.18
N THR A 234 -7.71 5.89 2.16
CA THR A 234 -9.16 5.67 2.19
C THR A 234 -9.86 6.30 0.98
N VAL A 235 -9.55 7.56 0.66
CA VAL A 235 -10.10 8.23 -0.53
C VAL A 235 -9.65 7.54 -1.81
N ARG A 236 -8.36 7.17 -1.91
CA ARG A 236 -7.82 6.38 -3.02
C ARG A 236 -8.66 5.12 -3.26
N ARG A 237 -8.85 4.28 -2.24
CA ARG A 237 -9.57 3.00 -2.39
C ARG A 237 -11.03 3.22 -2.75
N ARG A 238 -11.68 4.22 -2.15
CA ARG A 238 -13.07 4.58 -2.46
C ARG A 238 -13.25 5.09 -3.89
N MET A 239 -12.28 5.83 -4.42
CA MET A 239 -12.25 6.25 -5.82
C MET A 239 -12.06 5.05 -6.77
N MET A 240 -11.21 4.07 -6.42
CA MET A 240 -11.05 2.83 -7.20
C MET A 240 -12.36 2.02 -7.29
N MET A 241 -13.22 2.08 -6.26
CA MET A 241 -14.51 1.39 -6.25
C MET A 241 -15.54 1.99 -7.22
N GLN A 242 -15.32 3.21 -7.73
CA GLN A 242 -16.24 3.85 -8.66
C GLN A 242 -16.09 3.34 -10.10
N SER A 243 -14.97 2.69 -10.44
CA SER A 243 -14.72 2.23 -11.81
C SER A 243 -15.64 1.06 -12.19
N GLY A 244 -16.13 1.04 -13.42
CA GLY A 244 -17.06 0.02 -13.91
C GLY A 244 -18.50 0.22 -13.45
N LEU A 245 -18.78 1.28 -12.68
CA LEU A 245 -20.14 1.73 -12.41
C LEU A 245 -20.56 2.78 -13.46
N PRO A 246 -21.80 2.70 -13.98
CA PRO A 246 -22.38 3.78 -14.76
C PRO A 246 -22.33 5.12 -14.00
N PRO A 247 -22.17 6.27 -14.69
CA PRO A 247 -22.04 7.59 -14.05
C PRO A 247 -23.10 7.88 -12.99
N GLU A 248 -24.35 7.49 -13.23
CA GLU A 248 -25.51 7.68 -12.35
C GLU A 248 -25.46 6.84 -11.07
N LYS A 249 -24.71 5.73 -11.07
CA LYS A 249 -24.50 4.86 -9.90
C LYS A 249 -23.22 5.18 -9.13
N ARG A 250 -22.38 6.08 -9.65
CA ARG A 250 -21.14 6.49 -8.96
C ARG A 250 -21.49 7.35 -7.75
N GLN A 251 -20.96 6.97 -6.59
CA GLN A 251 -21.13 7.73 -5.37
C GLN A 251 -20.24 8.98 -5.34
N TYR A 252 -19.11 8.95 -6.07
CA TYR A 252 -18.14 10.05 -6.15
C TYR A 252 -17.82 10.41 -7.60
N THR A 253 -17.91 11.70 -7.92
CA THR A 253 -17.60 12.25 -9.25
C THR A 253 -16.12 12.61 -9.38
N SER A 254 -15.52 13.13 -8.30
CA SER A 254 -14.12 13.58 -8.23
C SER A 254 -13.51 13.32 -6.85
N THR A 255 -12.18 13.42 -6.75
CA THR A 255 -11.46 13.28 -5.47
C THR A 255 -11.92 14.28 -4.42
N PRO A 256 -12.04 15.61 -4.69
CA PRO A 256 -12.56 16.57 -3.71
C PRO A 256 -14.00 16.25 -3.28
N HIS A 257 -14.84 15.81 -4.21
CA HIS A 257 -16.20 15.38 -3.89
C HIS A 257 -16.20 14.13 -3.00
N CYS A 258 -15.26 13.20 -3.19
CA CYS A 258 -15.08 12.05 -2.30
C CYS A 258 -14.72 12.48 -0.87
N TRP A 259 -13.75 13.39 -0.70
CA TRP A 259 -13.41 13.97 0.60
C TRP A 259 -14.63 14.59 1.30
N ALA A 260 -15.32 15.50 0.61
CA ALA A 260 -16.46 16.22 1.16
C ALA A 260 -17.60 15.26 1.54
N LYS A 261 -17.89 14.26 0.69
CA LYS A 261 -18.98 13.31 0.92
C LYS A 261 -18.67 12.34 2.05
N ILE A 262 -17.44 11.88 2.20
CA ILE A 262 -17.04 11.06 3.36
C ILE A 262 -17.23 11.86 4.66
N LEU A 263 -16.74 13.10 4.68
CA LEU A 263 -16.84 13.95 5.86
C LEU A 263 -18.30 14.25 6.22
N LYS A 264 -19.14 14.54 5.23
CA LYS A 264 -20.56 14.86 5.41
C LYS A 264 -21.40 13.64 5.81
N ASP A 265 -21.25 12.52 5.11
CA ASP A 265 -22.17 11.39 5.24
C ASP A 265 -21.73 10.36 6.30
N GLU A 266 -20.42 10.28 6.60
CA GLU A 266 -19.86 9.28 7.52
C GLU A 266 -19.03 9.87 8.67
N GLY A 267 -18.72 11.16 8.61
CA GLY A 267 -17.92 11.86 9.62
C GLY A 267 -16.40 11.62 9.51
N PRO A 268 -15.60 12.36 10.29
CA PRO A 268 -14.13 12.36 10.18
C PRO A 268 -13.49 11.02 10.55
N ARG A 269 -14.12 10.22 11.42
CA ARG A 269 -13.62 8.89 11.80
C ARG A 269 -13.65 7.90 10.63
N ALA A 270 -14.47 8.14 9.61
CA ALA A 270 -14.59 7.26 8.46
C ALA A 270 -13.30 7.17 7.62
N PHE A 271 -12.48 8.22 7.63
CA PHE A 271 -11.18 8.21 6.97
C PHE A 271 -10.23 7.16 7.54
N PHE A 272 -10.42 6.76 8.80
CA PHE A 272 -9.56 5.83 9.54
C PHE A 272 -10.12 4.40 9.62
N LYS A 273 -11.16 4.07 8.84
CA LYS A 273 -11.72 2.71 8.79
C LYS A 273 -10.67 1.73 8.27
N GLY A 274 -10.31 0.76 9.11
CA GLY A 274 -9.24 -0.21 8.85
C GLY A 274 -7.83 0.26 9.22
N ALA A 275 -7.64 1.47 9.77
CA ALA A 275 -6.31 1.97 10.15
C ALA A 275 -5.61 1.02 11.14
N PHE A 276 -6.32 0.54 12.16
CA PHE A 276 -5.76 -0.45 13.10
C PHE A 276 -5.36 -1.76 12.41
N SER A 277 -6.20 -2.28 11.49
CA SER A 277 -5.85 -3.46 10.68
C SER A 277 -4.61 -3.21 9.82
N ASN A 278 -4.42 -1.98 9.33
CA ASN A 278 -3.24 -1.60 8.57
C ASN A 278 -1.96 -1.57 9.42
N ILE A 279 -2.05 -1.19 10.70
CA ILE A 279 -0.95 -1.26 11.66
C ILE A 279 -0.56 -2.72 11.88
N LEU A 280 -1.52 -3.60 12.21
CA LEU A 280 -1.28 -5.04 12.38
C LEU A 280 -0.63 -5.66 11.14
N ARG A 281 -1.09 -5.28 9.94
CA ARG A 281 -0.49 -5.70 8.68
C ARG A 281 0.96 -5.21 8.54
N GLY A 282 1.24 -3.96 8.90
CA GLY A 282 2.58 -3.37 8.85
C GLY A 282 3.56 -4.13 9.74
N THR A 283 3.24 -4.22 11.03
CA THR A 283 4.06 -4.91 12.03
C THR A 283 4.21 -6.40 11.70
N GLY A 284 3.14 -7.08 11.31
CA GLY A 284 3.22 -8.49 10.91
C GLY A 284 4.10 -8.71 9.69
N GLY A 285 4.08 -7.78 8.72
CA GLY A 285 4.94 -7.85 7.54
C GLY A 285 6.41 -7.68 7.89
N ALA A 286 6.73 -6.73 8.76
CA ALA A 286 8.09 -6.52 9.27
C ALA A 286 8.59 -7.73 10.05
N LEU A 287 7.78 -8.29 10.95
CA LEU A 287 8.13 -9.48 11.73
C LEU A 287 8.40 -10.70 10.85
N VAL A 288 7.60 -10.92 9.80
CA VAL A 288 7.83 -12.05 8.89
C VAL A 288 9.14 -11.90 8.12
N LEU A 289 9.52 -10.67 7.74
CA LEU A 289 10.81 -10.42 7.10
C LEU A 289 11.98 -10.69 8.05
N VAL A 290 11.91 -10.19 9.28
CA VAL A 290 12.94 -10.43 10.30
C VAL A 290 13.09 -11.93 10.57
N LEU A 291 11.98 -12.65 10.78
CA LEU A 291 12.01 -14.09 11.00
C LEU A 291 12.57 -14.86 9.80
N TYR A 292 12.27 -14.42 8.58
CA TYR A 292 12.81 -15.04 7.37
C TYR A 292 14.34 -14.86 7.29
N ASP A 293 14.84 -13.67 7.60
CA ASP A 293 16.28 -13.39 7.57
C ASP A 293 17.03 -14.20 8.64
N GLU A 294 16.48 -14.31 9.84
CA GLU A 294 17.01 -15.16 10.92
C GLU A 294 17.01 -16.64 10.52
N LEU A 295 15.92 -17.15 9.94
CA LEU A 295 15.84 -18.53 9.45
C LEU A 295 16.86 -18.80 8.34
N LYS A 296 17.08 -17.83 7.44
CA LYS A 296 18.10 -17.95 6.40
C LYS A 296 19.50 -17.97 6.99
N ALA A 297 19.79 -17.11 7.98
CA ALA A 297 21.08 -17.11 8.67
C ALA A 297 21.35 -18.43 9.44
N LEU A 298 20.30 -19.06 9.97
CA LEU A 298 20.39 -20.39 10.61
C LEU A 298 20.59 -21.54 9.62
N MET A 299 20.19 -21.36 8.36
CA MET A 299 20.26 -22.37 7.31
C MET A 299 21.56 -22.34 6.49
N GLY A 300 22.42 -21.32 6.67
CA GLY A 300 23.72 -21.18 5.98
C GLY A 300 23.71 -20.14 4.86
#